data_AF-M7T5Y7-F1
#
_entry.id   AF-M7T5Y7-F1
#
_cell.length_a   1.000
_cell.length_b   1.000
_cell.length_c   1.000
_cell.angle_alpha   90.00
_cell.angle_beta   90.00
_cell.angle_gamma   90.00
#
_symmetry.space_group_name_H-M   'P 1'
#
loop_
_entity.id
_entity.type
_entity.pdbx_description
1 polymer ?
#
loop_
_entity_poly.entity_id
_entity_poly.type
_entity_poly.pdbx_seq_one_letter_code
_entity_poly.pdbx_strand_id
1 'polypeptide(L)'
;MAPGILVDDNTSNRDGNVLEETSDHIDAVNVLKGQNQKKFDTKSQFDAEKDKTKFRQYEDACDRVKNFYLEQHTKQTVAYNLKARNNFLHSRKREEMTIWQAMEKLNTLIDESDPDTSLSQIQHLLQSAEAIRKDGKPRWMQLTGLIHDLGKLLYFYGSEGQWDVVGDTFPVGCAFDDKIIYPGSFSENPDSRDPIYSTRDGIYSAGCGLDNVMLSWGHDEYLYHVVKDQSTLPAEALAMIRYHSFYPWHRENAYRHFMDEKDERMLEAVRAFNPYDLYSKSDGLPDMDVLKPYYLELIDEYFPQKVVKCVAELAEMPLYSVTCSDIGTSLEAVEKYLGSVLHLGKKWNCVLLLDEADVFLEERTLSDLDRNSLVSVFLRTLEYYDGVLILTSNRVGTFDEAFQSRIQLALHTTRR
;
A
#
# COMPACT_ATOMS: atom_id res chain seq x y z
N MET A 1 13.79 27.83 66.52
CA MET A 1 12.88 26.71 66.79
C MET A 1 11.51 27.09 66.25
N ALA A 2 11.14 26.55 65.09
CA ALA A 2 9.80 26.66 64.53
C ALA A 2 9.09 25.29 64.71
N PRO A 3 7.79 25.24 65.07
CA PRO A 3 7.09 23.97 65.25
C PRO A 3 6.66 23.41 63.90
N GLY A 4 6.97 22.12 63.68
CA GLY A 4 6.55 21.37 62.50
C GLY A 4 5.06 21.04 62.55
N ILE A 5 4.36 21.31 61.45
CA ILE A 5 3.00 20.87 61.18
C ILE A 5 3.05 19.41 60.77
N LEU A 6 2.40 18.53 61.54
CA LEU A 6 2.07 17.17 61.12
C LEU A 6 0.93 17.26 60.11
N VAL A 7 1.20 16.90 58.86
CA VAL A 7 0.17 16.67 57.84
C VAL A 7 -0.32 15.25 58.02
N ASP A 8 -1.60 15.11 58.36
CA ASP A 8 -2.32 13.84 58.41
C ASP A 8 -2.32 13.22 56.99
N ASP A 9 -1.67 12.08 56.87
CA ASP A 9 -1.59 11.31 55.63
C ASP A 9 -2.92 10.57 55.44
N ASN A 10 -3.91 11.28 54.89
CA ASN A 10 -5.20 10.71 54.52
C ASN A 10 -4.98 9.81 53.29
N THR A 11 -4.50 8.60 53.56
CA THR A 11 -4.37 7.51 52.59
C THR A 11 -5.77 7.17 52.08
N SER A 12 -6.15 7.80 50.96
CA SER A 12 -7.28 7.36 50.16
C SER A 12 -7.04 5.89 49.85
N ASN A 13 -7.90 5.03 50.38
CA ASN A 13 -7.93 3.61 50.15
C ASN A 13 -8.16 3.38 48.64
N ARG A 14 -7.07 3.36 47.86
CA ARG A 14 -7.08 3.01 46.43
C ARG A 14 -7.15 1.49 46.39
N ASP A 15 -8.37 1.00 46.51
CA ASP A 15 -8.67 -0.42 46.53
C ASP A 15 -8.40 -0.98 45.12
N GLY A 16 -7.24 -1.63 44.94
CA GLY A 16 -6.80 -2.16 43.65
C GLY A 16 -7.82 -3.10 43.01
N ASN A 17 -8.60 -3.79 43.84
CA ASN A 17 -9.68 -4.67 43.41
C ASN A 17 -10.80 -3.92 42.67
N VAL A 18 -11.12 -2.67 43.06
CA VAL A 18 -12.15 -1.87 42.38
C VAL A 18 -11.66 -1.41 41.01
N LEU A 19 -10.37 -1.15 40.86
CA LEU A 19 -9.77 -0.81 39.56
C LEU A 19 -9.71 -2.03 38.64
N GLU A 20 -9.43 -3.20 39.18
CA GLU A 20 -9.43 -4.48 38.45
C GLU A 20 -10.85 -4.87 38.01
N GLU A 21 -11.84 -4.80 38.90
CA GLU A 21 -13.26 -4.98 38.54
C GLU A 21 -13.73 -3.96 37.50
N THR A 22 -13.31 -2.70 37.60
CA THR A 22 -13.64 -1.68 36.61
C THR A 22 -13.01 -1.99 35.25
N SER A 23 -11.76 -2.49 35.23
CA SER A 23 -11.09 -2.94 34.01
C SER A 23 -11.82 -4.12 33.36
N ASP A 24 -12.18 -5.13 34.16
CA ASP A 24 -12.92 -6.31 33.70
C ASP A 24 -14.31 -5.94 33.16
N HIS A 25 -14.97 -4.97 33.78
CA HIS A 25 -16.24 -4.43 33.28
C HIS A 25 -16.08 -3.64 31.98
N ILE A 26 -15.00 -2.87 31.82
CA ILE A 26 -14.68 -2.18 30.57
C ILE A 26 -14.41 -3.20 29.46
N ASP A 27 -13.64 -4.24 29.75
CA ASP A 27 -13.33 -5.30 28.80
C ASP A 27 -14.59 -6.10 28.42
N ALA A 28 -15.47 -6.40 29.38
CA ALA A 28 -16.76 -7.03 29.12
C ALA A 28 -17.67 -6.14 28.23
N VAL A 29 -17.70 -4.82 28.47
CA VAL A 29 -18.44 -3.87 27.61
C VAL A 29 -17.82 -3.79 26.22
N ASN A 30 -16.49 -3.83 26.09
CA ASN A 30 -15.80 -3.85 24.80
C ASN A 30 -16.08 -5.13 24.01
N VAL A 31 -16.09 -6.29 24.69
CA VAL A 31 -16.49 -7.58 24.11
C VAL A 31 -17.95 -7.56 23.65
N LEU A 32 -18.87 -7.01 24.47
CA LEU A 32 -20.29 -6.89 24.11
C LEU A 32 -20.53 -5.89 22.97
N LYS A 33 -19.78 -4.78 22.90
CA LYS A 33 -19.78 -3.85 21.76
C LYS A 33 -19.27 -4.52 20.49
N GLY A 34 -18.25 -5.37 20.58
CA GLY A 34 -17.72 -6.16 19.47
C GLY A 34 -18.71 -7.23 18.97
N GLN A 35 -19.49 -7.83 19.86
CA GLN A 35 -20.49 -8.86 19.52
C GLN A 35 -21.76 -8.31 18.84
N ASN A 36 -22.09 -7.03 19.04
CA ASN A 36 -23.26 -6.37 18.44
C ASN A 36 -22.99 -5.59 17.14
N GLN A 37 -21.74 -5.54 16.65
CA GLN A 37 -21.44 -4.95 15.34
C GLN A 37 -21.63 -6.01 14.24
N LYS A 38 -22.36 -5.65 13.16
CA LYS A 38 -22.45 -6.52 11.99
C LYS A 38 -21.03 -6.79 11.48
N LYS A 39 -20.75 -8.04 11.09
CA LYS A 39 -19.50 -8.35 10.38
C LYS A 39 -19.37 -7.51 9.11
N PHE A 40 -18.15 -7.13 8.77
CA PHE A 40 -17.86 -6.28 7.60
C PHE A 40 -18.33 -6.92 6.28
N ASP A 41 -18.22 -8.25 6.17
CA ASP A 41 -18.52 -9.08 5.01
C ASP A 41 -20.02 -9.34 4.79
N THR A 42 -20.89 -8.89 5.70
CA THR A 42 -22.34 -9.03 5.52
C THR A 42 -22.78 -8.37 4.20
N LYS A 43 -23.70 -9.00 3.46
CA LYS A 43 -24.17 -8.43 2.19
C LYS A 43 -24.71 -7.02 2.40
N SER A 44 -24.22 -6.06 1.60
CA SER A 44 -24.66 -4.68 1.64
C SER A 44 -26.17 -4.60 1.39
N GLN A 45 -26.87 -3.85 2.26
CA GLN A 45 -28.28 -3.50 2.06
C GLN A 45 -28.42 -2.15 1.34
N PHE A 46 -27.36 -1.34 1.37
CA PHE A 46 -27.32 0.00 0.82
C PHE A 46 -27.60 0.05 -0.70
N ASP A 47 -26.99 -0.85 -1.46
CA ASP A 47 -27.09 -0.87 -2.93
C ASP A 47 -28.22 -1.75 -3.47
N ALA A 48 -29.06 -2.31 -2.59
CA ALA A 48 -30.08 -3.28 -2.96
C ALA A 48 -31.14 -2.71 -3.94
N GLU A 49 -31.46 -1.42 -3.82
CA GLU A 49 -32.44 -0.72 -4.66
C GLU A 49 -31.79 0.13 -5.76
N LYS A 50 -30.45 0.17 -5.82
CA LYS A 50 -29.71 0.98 -6.80
C LYS A 50 -29.70 0.28 -8.16
N ASP A 51 -30.01 1.03 -9.21
CA ASP A 51 -29.88 0.56 -10.58
C ASP A 51 -28.41 0.54 -11.00
N LYS A 52 -27.78 -0.63 -10.86
CA LYS A 52 -26.36 -0.85 -11.15
C LYS A 52 -25.98 -0.61 -12.61
N THR A 53 -26.96 -0.61 -13.53
CA THR A 53 -26.71 -0.43 -14.98
C THR A 53 -26.34 1.00 -15.34
N LYS A 54 -26.60 1.97 -14.45
CA LYS A 54 -26.35 3.40 -14.67
C LYS A 54 -24.95 3.87 -14.30
N PHE A 55 -24.15 3.04 -13.64
CA PHE A 55 -22.82 3.41 -13.16
C PHE A 55 -21.73 2.80 -14.04
N ARG A 56 -20.62 3.53 -14.22
CA ARG A 56 -19.44 3.07 -14.99
C ARG A 56 -19.76 2.71 -16.44
N GLN A 57 -20.51 3.57 -17.12
CA GLN A 57 -20.82 3.45 -18.55
C GLN A 57 -19.69 4.05 -19.39
N TYR A 58 -18.70 3.23 -19.74
CA TYR A 58 -17.50 3.69 -20.46
C TYR A 58 -17.67 3.74 -21.99
N GLU A 59 -18.56 2.93 -22.56
CA GLU A 59 -18.86 3.01 -24.01
C GLU A 59 -19.41 4.39 -24.38
N ASP A 60 -20.31 4.91 -23.54
CA ASP A 60 -20.95 6.22 -23.68
C ASP A 60 -20.19 7.36 -22.99
N ALA A 61 -19.04 7.09 -22.37
CA ALA A 61 -18.26 8.12 -21.69
C ALA A 61 -17.70 9.16 -22.66
N CYS A 62 -17.55 10.38 -22.17
CA CYS A 62 -17.03 11.50 -22.94
C CYS A 62 -15.54 11.33 -23.31
N ASP A 63 -15.10 12.03 -24.36
CA ASP A 63 -13.73 11.95 -24.86
C ASP A 63 -12.68 12.26 -23.79
N ARG A 64 -13.00 13.07 -22.78
CA ARG A 64 -12.12 13.35 -21.64
C ARG A 64 -11.72 12.06 -20.91
N VAL A 65 -12.68 11.21 -20.55
CA VAL A 65 -12.44 9.95 -19.83
C VAL A 65 -11.68 8.96 -20.71
N LYS A 66 -12.03 8.89 -22.01
CA LYS A 66 -11.33 8.02 -22.98
C LYS A 66 -9.87 8.43 -23.17
N ASN A 67 -9.60 9.72 -23.31
CA ASN A 67 -8.24 10.25 -23.44
C ASN A 67 -7.42 10.08 -22.16
N PHE A 68 -8.06 10.24 -20.98
CA PHE A 68 -7.43 9.99 -19.69
C PHE A 68 -6.89 8.56 -19.60
N TYR A 69 -7.73 7.55 -19.86
CA TYR A 69 -7.31 6.15 -19.79
C TYR A 69 -6.31 5.79 -20.88
N LEU A 70 -6.42 6.37 -22.08
CA LEU A 70 -5.40 6.21 -23.12
C LEU A 70 -4.04 6.72 -22.65
N GLU A 71 -3.98 7.89 -22.01
CA GLU A 71 -2.74 8.44 -21.45
C GLU A 71 -2.19 7.56 -20.33
N GLN A 72 -3.04 7.16 -19.38
CA GLN A 72 -2.67 6.28 -18.28
C GLN A 72 -2.10 4.96 -18.78
N HIS A 73 -2.82 4.26 -19.65
CA HIS A 73 -2.39 2.98 -20.21
C HIS A 73 -1.12 3.10 -21.04
N THR A 74 -0.89 4.23 -21.71
CA THR A 74 0.35 4.45 -22.47
C THR A 74 1.57 4.66 -21.55
N LYS A 75 1.40 5.40 -20.45
CA LYS A 75 2.52 5.88 -19.62
C LYS A 75 2.84 5.02 -18.40
N GLN A 76 1.87 4.28 -17.87
CA GLN A 76 2.06 3.33 -16.77
C GLN A 76 2.86 2.12 -17.24
N THR A 77 4.18 2.25 -17.15
CA THR A 77 5.16 1.19 -17.45
C THR A 77 5.80 0.67 -16.16
N VAL A 78 6.46 -0.48 -16.22
CA VAL A 78 7.33 -1.00 -15.15
C VAL A 78 8.35 0.06 -14.74
N ALA A 79 9.01 0.68 -15.72
CA ALA A 79 10.03 1.70 -15.46
C ALA A 79 9.47 2.93 -14.73
N TYR A 80 8.29 3.41 -15.13
CA TYR A 80 7.63 4.52 -14.45
C TYR A 80 7.19 4.12 -13.03
N ASN A 81 6.59 2.96 -12.86
CA ASN A 81 6.07 2.49 -11.57
C ASN A 81 7.16 2.32 -10.52
N LEU A 82 8.32 1.81 -10.93
CA LEU A 82 9.48 1.71 -10.05
C LEU A 82 10.05 3.09 -9.71
N LYS A 83 10.16 4.00 -10.70
CA LYS A 83 10.57 5.40 -10.46
C LYS A 83 9.62 6.10 -9.49
N ALA A 84 8.31 5.94 -9.65
CA ALA A 84 7.29 6.58 -8.82
C ALA A 84 7.32 6.07 -7.36
N ARG A 85 7.42 4.75 -7.16
CA ARG A 85 7.61 4.13 -5.83
C ARG A 85 8.91 4.58 -5.18
N ASN A 86 9.98 4.65 -5.96
CA ASN A 86 11.26 5.13 -5.48
C ASN A 86 11.22 6.62 -5.10
N ASN A 87 10.58 7.45 -5.91
CA ASN A 87 10.30 8.83 -5.57
C ASN A 87 9.42 8.91 -4.33
N PHE A 88 8.45 8.00 -4.15
CA PHE A 88 7.60 8.02 -2.97
C PHE A 88 8.40 7.85 -1.68
N LEU A 89 9.36 6.91 -1.68
CA LEU A 89 10.17 6.60 -0.51
C LEU A 89 11.22 7.70 -0.18
N HIS A 90 11.57 8.55 -1.15
CA HIS A 90 12.76 9.42 -1.04
C HIS A 90 12.54 10.88 -1.46
N SER A 91 11.35 11.25 -1.93
CA SER A 91 11.02 12.63 -2.26
C SER A 91 10.90 13.49 -0.99
N ARG A 92 11.24 14.77 -1.15
CA ARG A 92 11.44 15.75 -0.07
C ARG A 92 10.30 15.84 0.95
N LYS A 93 10.65 16.38 2.13
CA LYS A 93 9.79 16.78 3.25
C LYS A 93 8.35 17.04 2.83
N ARG A 94 7.47 16.11 3.17
CA ARG A 94 6.05 16.19 2.90
C ARG A 94 5.35 16.90 4.05
N GLU A 95 4.26 17.58 3.72
CA GLU A 95 3.48 18.33 4.70
C GLU A 95 2.91 17.37 5.76
N GLU A 96 3.13 17.70 7.02
CA GLU A 96 2.45 17.06 8.15
C GLU A 96 1.06 17.69 8.29
N MET A 97 0.02 16.86 8.25
CA MET A 97 -1.36 17.33 8.43
C MET A 97 -2.25 16.26 9.08
N THR A 98 -3.34 16.70 9.71
CA THR A 98 -4.36 15.77 10.20
C THR A 98 -5.15 15.17 9.03
N ILE A 99 -5.83 14.05 9.25
CA ILE A 99 -6.73 13.46 8.23
C ILE A 99 -7.78 14.48 7.78
N TRP A 100 -8.30 15.29 8.70
CA TRP A 100 -9.31 16.30 8.34
C TRP A 100 -8.72 17.42 7.46
N GLN A 101 -7.51 17.87 7.74
CA GLN A 101 -6.80 18.84 6.89
C GLN A 101 -6.48 18.25 5.52
N ALA A 102 -6.15 16.96 5.45
CA ALA A 102 -5.98 16.22 4.20
C ALA A 102 -7.28 16.22 3.37
N MET A 103 -8.44 15.98 4.00
CA MET A 103 -9.74 16.08 3.34
C MET A 103 -10.03 17.50 2.82
N GLU A 104 -9.76 18.54 3.63
CA GLU A 104 -9.94 19.93 3.24
C GLU A 104 -9.05 20.31 2.04
N LYS A 105 -7.80 19.83 2.02
CA LYS A 105 -6.87 20.03 0.89
C LYS A 105 -7.34 19.29 -0.37
N LEU A 106 -7.77 18.04 -0.22
CA LEU A 106 -8.26 17.23 -1.34
C LEU A 106 -9.50 17.85 -2.01
N ASN A 107 -10.34 18.54 -1.25
CA ASN A 107 -11.52 19.22 -1.77
C ASN A 107 -11.22 20.31 -2.84
N THR A 108 -9.94 20.67 -3.03
CA THR A 108 -9.50 21.57 -4.10
C THR A 108 -9.19 20.87 -5.43
N LEU A 109 -9.19 19.53 -5.47
CA LEU A 109 -8.95 18.71 -6.66
C LEU A 109 -10.25 18.31 -7.37
N ILE A 110 -10.25 18.35 -8.70
CA ILE A 110 -11.31 17.80 -9.57
C ILE A 110 -10.76 16.54 -10.24
N ASP A 111 -11.43 15.40 -10.06
CA ASP A 111 -11.06 14.10 -10.64
C ASP A 111 -11.57 13.99 -12.08
N GLU A 112 -10.66 13.84 -13.05
CA GLU A 112 -10.97 13.79 -14.48
C GLU A 112 -11.28 12.38 -15.00
N SER A 113 -10.95 11.34 -14.23
CA SER A 113 -11.16 9.93 -14.59
C SER A 113 -12.59 9.45 -14.33
N ASP A 114 -13.26 10.08 -13.37
CA ASP A 114 -14.61 9.75 -12.98
C ASP A 114 -15.62 10.32 -13.98
N PRO A 115 -16.54 9.52 -14.55
CA PRO A 115 -17.65 10.06 -15.32
C PRO A 115 -18.66 10.84 -14.47
N ASP A 116 -18.66 10.69 -13.14
CA ASP A 116 -19.69 11.19 -12.22
C ASP A 116 -19.30 12.51 -11.49
N THR A 117 -18.69 13.48 -12.20
CA THR A 117 -17.98 14.66 -11.64
C THR A 117 -18.79 15.79 -10.97
N SER A 118 -19.97 15.53 -10.39
CA SER A 118 -20.80 16.61 -9.81
C SER A 118 -20.56 16.92 -8.33
N LEU A 119 -19.81 16.09 -7.61
CA LEU A 119 -19.63 16.19 -6.16
C LEU A 119 -18.25 16.72 -5.78
N SER A 120 -18.17 17.44 -4.66
CA SER A 120 -16.88 17.79 -4.07
C SER A 120 -16.25 16.56 -3.40
N GLN A 121 -14.92 16.48 -3.35
CA GLN A 121 -14.22 15.30 -2.83
C GLN A 121 -14.61 14.99 -1.37
N ILE A 122 -14.73 16.02 -0.51
CA ILE A 122 -15.15 15.79 0.88
C ILE A 122 -16.57 15.23 1.01
N GLN A 123 -17.46 15.62 0.09
CA GLN A 123 -18.84 15.10 0.08
C GLN A 123 -18.84 13.63 -0.32
N HIS A 124 -18.04 13.25 -1.31
CA HIS A 124 -17.87 11.85 -1.71
C HIS A 124 -17.34 10.98 -0.56
N LEU A 125 -16.27 11.42 0.12
CA LEU A 125 -15.71 10.72 1.29
C LEU A 125 -16.76 10.52 2.39
N LEU A 126 -17.51 11.57 2.71
CA LEU A 126 -18.58 11.50 3.72
C LEU A 126 -19.75 10.63 3.28
N GLN A 127 -20.11 10.61 1.99
CA GLN A 127 -21.17 9.74 1.46
C GLN A 127 -20.81 8.26 1.59
N SER A 128 -19.60 7.87 1.18
CA SER A 128 -19.09 6.51 1.33
C SER A 128 -19.08 6.09 2.80
N ALA A 129 -18.54 6.94 3.68
CA ALA A 129 -18.49 6.67 5.12
C ALA A 129 -19.89 6.57 5.76
N GLU A 130 -20.82 7.46 5.41
CA GLU A 130 -22.18 7.45 5.93
C GLU A 130 -23.00 6.25 5.42
N ALA A 131 -22.80 5.83 4.17
CA ALA A 131 -23.46 4.63 3.65
C ALA A 131 -23.03 3.39 4.42
N ILE A 132 -21.72 3.25 4.70
CA ILE A 132 -21.16 2.18 5.53
C ILE A 132 -21.70 2.25 6.97
N ARG A 133 -21.76 3.44 7.55
CA ARG A 133 -22.28 3.66 8.92
C ARG A 133 -23.76 3.32 9.04
N LYS A 134 -24.59 3.75 8.09
CA LYS A 134 -26.04 3.49 8.05
C LYS A 134 -26.35 2.01 7.88
N ASP A 135 -25.50 1.26 7.17
CA ASP A 135 -25.64 -0.19 7.04
C ASP A 135 -25.15 -0.96 8.28
N GLY A 136 -24.63 -0.25 9.30
CA GLY A 136 -24.24 -0.82 10.60
C GLY A 136 -22.91 -1.57 10.58
N LYS A 137 -22.04 -1.24 9.62
CA LYS A 137 -20.71 -1.85 9.48
C LYS A 137 -19.75 -1.38 10.57
N PRO A 138 -18.64 -2.13 10.82
CA PRO A 138 -17.67 -1.79 11.86
C PRO A 138 -17.08 -0.39 11.70
N ARG A 139 -16.69 0.23 12.82
CA ARG A 139 -16.13 1.59 12.87
C ARG A 139 -14.90 1.77 11.98
N TRP A 140 -13.97 0.82 11.98
CA TRP A 140 -12.81 0.86 11.10
C TRP A 140 -13.20 0.93 9.62
N MET A 141 -14.28 0.26 9.20
CA MET A 141 -14.73 0.24 7.80
C MET A 141 -15.37 1.58 7.42
N GLN A 142 -16.06 2.22 8.36
CA GLN A 142 -16.58 3.58 8.17
C GLN A 142 -15.43 4.57 7.96
N LEU A 143 -14.35 4.44 8.74
CA LEU A 143 -13.15 5.24 8.55
C LEU A 143 -12.47 4.93 7.22
N THR A 144 -12.38 3.66 6.81
CA THR A 144 -11.90 3.28 5.48
C THR A 144 -12.66 4.02 4.38
N GLY A 145 -13.99 4.07 4.45
CA GLY A 145 -14.81 4.86 3.52
C GLY A 145 -14.50 6.36 3.55
N LEU A 146 -14.20 6.91 4.72
CA LEU A 146 -13.84 8.32 4.85
C LEU A 146 -12.47 8.65 4.24
N ILE A 147 -11.52 7.71 4.25
CA ILE A 147 -10.13 8.02 3.88
C ILE A 147 -9.68 7.43 2.55
N HIS A 148 -10.37 6.44 1.98
CA HIS A 148 -9.90 5.63 0.83
C HIS A 148 -9.32 6.47 -0.33
N ASP A 149 -9.94 7.62 -0.61
CA ASP A 149 -9.59 8.51 -1.71
C ASP A 149 -8.58 9.60 -1.34
N LEU A 150 -8.13 9.67 -0.08
CA LEU A 150 -7.11 10.65 0.35
C LEU A 150 -5.76 10.47 -0.33
N GLY A 151 -5.52 9.32 -0.97
CA GLY A 151 -4.32 9.14 -1.77
C GLY A 151 -4.23 10.07 -2.98
N LYS A 152 -5.37 10.63 -3.42
CA LYS A 152 -5.42 11.62 -4.50
C LYS A 152 -4.64 12.90 -4.20
N LEU A 153 -4.30 13.12 -2.92
CA LEU A 153 -3.35 14.16 -2.52
C LEU A 153 -1.98 14.03 -3.18
N LEU A 154 -1.61 12.85 -3.68
CA LEU A 154 -0.43 12.63 -4.53
C LEU A 154 -0.32 13.66 -5.66
N TYR A 155 -1.45 14.15 -6.19
CA TYR A 155 -1.49 15.21 -7.20
C TYR A 155 -0.70 16.47 -6.79
N PHE A 156 -0.72 16.81 -5.50
CA PHE A 156 -0.02 17.98 -4.97
C PHE A 156 1.47 17.72 -4.65
N TYR A 157 1.92 16.47 -4.72
CA TYR A 157 3.22 16.03 -4.21
C TYR A 157 4.13 15.41 -5.28
N GLY A 158 4.00 15.88 -6.52
CA GLY A 158 4.93 15.56 -7.60
C GLY A 158 4.43 14.54 -8.60
N SER A 159 3.11 14.44 -8.80
CA SER A 159 2.55 13.70 -9.93
C SER A 159 2.93 14.37 -11.27
N GLU A 160 3.02 13.55 -12.32
CA GLU A 160 3.23 14.01 -13.71
C GLU A 160 1.89 14.28 -14.43
N GLY A 161 0.76 13.98 -13.80
CA GLY A 161 -0.59 14.33 -14.26
C GLY A 161 -1.67 13.84 -13.29
N GLN A 162 -2.90 13.65 -13.80
CA GLN A 162 -3.92 12.87 -13.08
C GLN A 162 -3.81 11.37 -13.40
N TRP A 163 -3.24 11.00 -14.55
CA TRP A 163 -3.12 9.62 -15.04
C TRP A 163 -2.27 8.72 -14.12
N ASP A 164 -1.40 9.30 -13.30
CA ASP A 164 -0.59 8.65 -12.28
C ASP A 164 -1.10 8.87 -10.84
N VAL A 165 -2.36 9.31 -10.72
CA VAL A 165 -3.03 9.56 -9.43
C VAL A 165 -4.35 8.80 -9.34
N VAL A 166 -5.25 8.97 -10.31
CA VAL A 166 -6.64 8.46 -10.27
C VAL A 166 -6.88 7.37 -11.32
N GLY A 167 -8.08 6.81 -11.35
CA GLY A 167 -8.50 5.80 -12.33
C GLY A 167 -8.28 4.36 -11.89
N ASP A 168 -8.90 3.43 -12.63
CA ASP A 168 -8.75 1.99 -12.41
C ASP A 168 -7.28 1.56 -12.48
N THR A 169 -6.87 0.67 -11.57
CA THR A 169 -5.51 0.14 -11.51
C THR A 169 -5.39 -1.22 -12.21
N PHE A 170 -4.17 -1.55 -12.65
CA PHE A 170 -3.84 -2.81 -13.31
C PHE A 170 -2.38 -3.22 -13.03
N PRO A 171 -2.03 -4.52 -13.10
CA PRO A 171 -0.65 -4.97 -12.97
C PRO A 171 0.22 -4.46 -14.13
N VAL A 172 1.39 -3.91 -13.82
CA VAL A 172 2.44 -3.65 -14.81
C VAL A 172 3.47 -4.78 -14.80
N GLY A 173 4.19 -5.00 -15.89
CA GLY A 173 5.24 -6.02 -15.96
C GLY A 173 4.77 -7.44 -16.27
N CYS A 174 3.50 -7.60 -16.64
CA CYS A 174 2.92 -8.80 -17.26
C CYS A 174 1.92 -8.39 -18.34
N ALA A 175 1.40 -9.36 -19.09
CA ALA A 175 0.42 -9.10 -20.14
C ALA A 175 -0.83 -8.39 -19.57
N PHE A 176 -1.31 -7.38 -20.30
CA PHE A 176 -2.54 -6.67 -19.97
C PHE A 176 -3.75 -7.55 -20.33
N ASP A 177 -4.65 -7.75 -19.36
CA ASP A 177 -5.86 -8.58 -19.52
C ASP A 177 -6.96 -7.78 -20.24
N ASP A 178 -7.72 -8.43 -21.12
CA ASP A 178 -8.80 -7.81 -21.91
C ASP A 178 -9.95 -7.28 -21.03
N LYS A 179 -9.98 -7.63 -19.74
CA LYS A 179 -10.92 -7.10 -18.75
C LYS A 179 -10.52 -5.73 -18.19
N ILE A 180 -9.33 -5.22 -18.49
CA ILE A 180 -8.99 -3.82 -18.22
C ILE A 180 -9.86 -2.94 -19.12
N ILE A 181 -10.32 -1.82 -18.57
CA ILE A 181 -11.07 -0.82 -19.32
C ILE A 181 -10.31 -0.40 -20.58
N TYR A 182 -11.02 -0.27 -21.72
CA TYR A 182 -10.43 0.09 -23.03
C TYR A 182 -9.16 -0.71 -23.39
N PRO A 183 -9.22 -2.05 -23.49
CA PRO A 183 -8.02 -2.89 -23.64
C PRO A 183 -7.20 -2.57 -24.90
N GLY A 184 -7.82 -2.00 -25.95
CA GLY A 184 -7.12 -1.54 -27.15
C GLY A 184 -6.21 -0.32 -26.95
N SER A 185 -6.30 0.39 -25.83
CA SER A 185 -5.51 1.61 -25.56
C SER A 185 -4.09 1.34 -25.07
N PHE A 186 -3.73 0.08 -24.84
CA PHE A 186 -2.35 -0.33 -24.51
C PHE A 186 -1.43 -0.41 -25.74
N SER A 187 -1.93 -0.18 -26.96
CA SER A 187 -1.15 -0.38 -28.19
C SER A 187 0.13 0.46 -28.26
N GLU A 188 0.12 1.64 -27.61
CA GLU A 188 1.25 2.58 -27.54
C GLU A 188 2.08 2.43 -26.26
N ASN A 189 1.68 1.55 -25.33
CA ASN A 189 2.50 1.25 -24.16
C ASN A 189 3.72 0.42 -24.61
N PRO A 190 4.97 0.86 -24.34
CA PRO A 190 6.16 0.13 -24.76
C PRO A 190 6.26 -1.27 -24.12
N ASP A 191 5.74 -1.48 -22.91
CA ASP A 191 5.78 -2.76 -22.21
C ASP A 191 4.87 -3.80 -22.89
N SER A 192 3.86 -3.38 -23.64
CA SER A 192 2.97 -4.30 -24.39
C SER A 192 3.70 -5.10 -25.48
N ARG A 193 4.87 -4.61 -25.92
CA ARG A 193 5.71 -5.23 -26.96
C ARG A 193 7.03 -5.77 -26.40
N ASP A 194 7.27 -5.61 -25.10
CA ASP A 194 8.48 -6.10 -24.45
C ASP A 194 8.45 -7.63 -24.38
N PRO A 195 9.52 -8.35 -24.76
CA PRO A 195 9.53 -9.81 -24.82
C PRO A 195 9.35 -10.50 -23.46
N ILE A 196 9.54 -9.78 -22.35
CA ILE A 196 9.30 -10.28 -21.00
C ILE A 196 7.89 -9.85 -20.58
N TYR A 197 7.59 -8.55 -20.58
CA TYR A 197 6.34 -8.03 -20.02
C TYR A 197 5.09 -8.39 -20.84
N SER A 198 5.23 -8.65 -22.14
CA SER A 198 4.10 -9.11 -22.98
C SER A 198 3.70 -10.57 -22.73
N THR A 199 4.47 -11.32 -21.94
CA THR A 199 4.10 -12.69 -21.56
C THR A 199 3.07 -12.70 -20.44
N ARG A 200 2.29 -13.79 -20.35
CA ARG A 200 1.20 -13.93 -19.38
C ARG A 200 1.59 -13.53 -17.95
N ASP A 201 2.68 -14.10 -17.45
CA ASP A 201 3.12 -13.88 -16.07
C ASP A 201 4.21 -12.80 -15.97
N GLY A 202 4.88 -12.49 -17.09
CA GLY A 202 5.84 -11.40 -17.16
C GLY A 202 7.02 -11.55 -16.19
N ILE A 203 7.15 -10.60 -15.26
CA ILE A 203 8.16 -10.64 -14.19
C ILE A 203 7.70 -11.40 -12.93
N TYR A 204 6.47 -11.88 -12.89
CA TYR A 204 5.87 -12.52 -11.72
C TYR A 204 5.89 -14.04 -11.81
N SER A 205 5.68 -14.67 -10.67
CA SER A 205 5.45 -16.12 -10.57
C SER A 205 3.99 -16.39 -10.22
N ALA A 206 3.44 -17.50 -10.71
CA ALA A 206 2.09 -17.92 -10.32
C ALA A 206 2.00 -18.12 -8.79
N GLY A 207 0.95 -17.59 -8.18
CA GLY A 207 0.73 -17.65 -6.73
C GLY A 207 1.72 -16.83 -5.90
N CYS A 208 2.38 -15.81 -6.47
CA CYS A 208 3.31 -14.95 -5.73
C CYS A 208 2.64 -14.07 -4.67
N GLY A 209 1.31 -13.96 -4.68
CA GLY A 209 0.54 -13.06 -3.83
C GLY A 209 0.47 -11.64 -4.43
N LEU A 210 -0.68 -10.98 -4.31
CA LEU A 210 -0.88 -9.62 -4.84
C LEU A 210 -0.05 -8.57 -4.11
N ASP A 211 0.48 -8.88 -2.92
CA ASP A 211 1.46 -8.02 -2.27
C ASP A 211 2.75 -7.85 -3.09
N ASN A 212 3.09 -8.87 -3.89
CA ASN A 212 4.27 -8.93 -4.74
C ASN A 212 4.00 -8.54 -6.20
N VAL A 213 2.76 -8.16 -6.52
CA VAL A 213 2.38 -7.67 -7.84
C VAL A 213 2.42 -6.16 -7.86
N MET A 214 3.17 -5.57 -8.79
CA MET A 214 3.24 -4.13 -8.95
C MET A 214 2.03 -3.64 -9.73
N LEU A 215 1.06 -3.07 -9.02
CA LEU A 215 -0.04 -2.34 -9.63
C LEU A 215 0.41 -0.98 -10.15
N SER A 216 -0.23 -0.49 -11.20
CA SER A 216 -0.08 0.86 -11.72
C SER A 216 -0.16 1.89 -10.60
N TRP A 217 0.80 2.81 -10.57
CA TRP A 217 0.98 3.78 -9.50
C TRP A 217 -0.19 4.77 -9.46
N GLY A 218 -0.71 5.04 -8.26
CA GLY A 218 -1.85 5.92 -8.05
C GLY A 218 -2.19 6.08 -6.57
N HIS A 219 -3.37 6.63 -6.30
CA HIS A 219 -3.86 6.96 -4.97
C HIS A 219 -3.98 5.74 -4.04
N ASP A 220 -4.40 4.57 -4.54
CA ASP A 220 -4.50 3.33 -3.77
C ASP A 220 -3.17 2.97 -3.08
N GLU A 221 -2.12 2.76 -3.88
CA GLU A 221 -0.80 2.34 -3.42
C GLU A 221 -0.16 3.43 -2.55
N TYR A 222 -0.29 4.70 -2.98
CA TYR A 222 0.19 5.85 -2.22
C TYR A 222 -0.44 5.89 -0.82
N LEU A 223 -1.77 5.81 -0.72
CA LEU A 223 -2.46 5.91 0.55
C LEU A 223 -2.16 4.71 1.43
N TYR A 224 -2.15 3.50 0.86
CA TYR A 224 -1.76 2.28 1.57
C TYR A 224 -0.41 2.46 2.28
N HIS A 225 0.61 2.94 1.56
CA HIS A 225 1.93 3.19 2.16
C HIS A 225 1.93 4.29 3.20
N VAL A 226 1.06 5.28 3.07
CA VAL A 226 0.92 6.35 4.06
C VAL A 226 0.30 5.84 5.35
N VAL A 227 -0.76 5.02 5.29
CA VAL A 227 -1.56 4.67 6.47
C VAL A 227 -1.17 3.35 7.13
N LYS A 228 -0.53 2.41 6.41
CA LYS A 228 -0.24 1.06 6.93
C LYS A 228 0.61 1.04 8.20
N ASP A 229 1.55 1.98 8.33
CA ASP A 229 2.47 2.09 9.46
C ASP A 229 2.06 3.19 10.45
N GLN A 230 0.95 3.87 10.17
CA GLN A 230 0.48 5.07 10.89
C GLN A 230 -0.98 4.94 11.33
N SER A 231 -1.56 3.75 11.26
CA SER A 231 -2.92 3.53 11.73
C SER A 231 -3.02 2.18 12.43
N THR A 232 -4.07 2.02 13.23
CA THR A 232 -4.44 0.74 13.84
C THR A 232 -5.49 0.00 12.99
N LEU A 233 -5.60 0.35 11.71
CA LEU A 233 -6.54 -0.27 10.78
C LEU A 233 -6.21 -1.76 10.54
N PRO A 234 -7.22 -2.64 10.46
CA PRO A 234 -6.99 -4.06 10.20
C PRO A 234 -6.55 -4.32 8.75
N ALA A 235 -6.04 -5.53 8.47
CA ALA A 235 -5.54 -5.91 7.15
C ALA A 235 -6.61 -5.75 6.05
N GLU A 236 -7.87 -6.06 6.37
CA GLU A 236 -9.01 -5.90 5.47
C GLU A 236 -9.22 -4.44 5.05
N ALA A 237 -9.08 -3.49 5.99
CA ALA A 237 -9.17 -2.06 5.70
C ALA A 237 -8.03 -1.60 4.79
N LEU A 238 -6.81 -2.08 5.04
CA LEU A 238 -5.65 -1.76 4.21
C LEU A 238 -5.79 -2.35 2.80
N ALA A 239 -6.36 -3.54 2.68
CA ALA A 239 -6.67 -4.15 1.38
C ALA A 239 -7.76 -3.40 0.62
N MET A 240 -8.83 -2.96 1.31
CA MET A 240 -9.85 -2.08 0.72
C MET A 240 -9.19 -0.82 0.15
N ILE A 241 -8.31 -0.17 0.90
CA ILE A 241 -7.58 1.03 0.41
C ILE A 241 -6.69 0.71 -0.79
N ARG A 242 -5.88 -0.36 -0.70
CA ARG A 242 -4.87 -0.68 -1.70
C ARG A 242 -5.43 -1.21 -3.02
N TYR A 243 -6.63 -1.78 -3.02
CA TYR A 243 -7.16 -2.53 -4.15
C TYR A 243 -8.55 -2.10 -4.60
N HIS A 244 -9.16 -1.04 -4.05
CA HIS A 244 -10.50 -0.59 -4.45
C HIS A 244 -10.58 -0.10 -5.89
N SER A 245 -9.48 0.37 -6.48
CA SER A 245 -9.41 0.73 -7.90
C SER A 245 -9.04 -0.46 -8.80
N PHE A 246 -8.75 -1.65 -8.25
CA PHE A 246 -8.29 -2.80 -9.03
C PHE A 246 -9.47 -3.61 -9.61
N TYR A 247 -10.33 -2.92 -10.39
CA TYR A 247 -11.57 -3.45 -10.96
C TYR A 247 -11.40 -4.75 -11.77
N PRO A 248 -10.36 -4.90 -12.63
CA PRO A 248 -10.11 -6.16 -13.33
C PRO A 248 -10.10 -7.36 -12.38
N TRP A 249 -9.53 -7.21 -11.19
CA TRP A 249 -9.46 -8.27 -10.19
C TRP A 249 -10.76 -8.43 -9.40
N HIS A 250 -11.18 -7.41 -8.65
CA HIS A 250 -12.26 -7.59 -7.68
C HIS A 250 -13.64 -7.72 -8.34
N ARG A 251 -13.84 -7.12 -9.52
CA ARG A 251 -15.10 -7.18 -10.28
C ARG A 251 -15.06 -8.25 -11.37
N GLU A 252 -14.04 -8.22 -12.23
CA GLU A 252 -14.00 -9.05 -13.44
C GLU A 252 -13.30 -10.41 -13.25
N ASN A 253 -12.76 -10.70 -12.05
CA ASN A 253 -12.04 -11.93 -11.73
C ASN A 253 -10.80 -12.18 -12.63
N ALA A 254 -10.17 -11.14 -13.15
CA ALA A 254 -8.86 -11.21 -13.79
C ALA A 254 -7.75 -11.45 -12.74
N TYR A 255 -6.54 -11.80 -13.21
CA TYR A 255 -5.31 -11.87 -12.39
C TYR A 255 -5.30 -12.85 -11.21
N ARG A 256 -6.31 -13.73 -11.08
CA ARG A 256 -6.37 -14.72 -9.98
C ARG A 256 -5.21 -15.71 -9.93
N HIS A 257 -4.46 -15.86 -11.01
CA HIS A 257 -3.30 -16.76 -11.07
C HIS A 257 -2.09 -16.23 -10.30
N PHE A 258 -2.07 -14.96 -9.91
CA PHE A 258 -1.06 -14.42 -9.00
C PHE A 258 -1.44 -14.55 -7.52
N MET A 259 -2.71 -14.85 -7.20
CA MET A 259 -3.21 -14.83 -5.83
C MET A 259 -2.64 -15.94 -4.95
N ASP A 260 -2.45 -15.64 -3.67
CA ASP A 260 -2.25 -16.62 -2.59
C ASP A 260 -3.52 -16.80 -1.72
N GLU A 261 -3.43 -17.58 -0.63
CA GLU A 261 -4.55 -17.80 0.30
C GLU A 261 -5.01 -16.53 1.04
N LYS A 262 -4.11 -15.56 1.24
CA LYS A 262 -4.44 -14.29 1.88
C LYS A 262 -5.29 -13.45 0.92
N ASP A 263 -4.94 -13.41 -0.35
CA ASP A 263 -5.63 -12.61 -1.35
C ASP A 263 -7.11 -13.00 -1.54
N GLU A 264 -7.46 -14.27 -1.36
CA GLU A 264 -8.86 -14.71 -1.39
C GLU A 264 -9.69 -14.06 -0.28
N ARG A 265 -9.13 -13.90 0.92
CA ARG A 265 -9.78 -13.19 2.03
C ARG A 265 -9.84 -11.69 1.77
N MET A 266 -8.77 -11.12 1.20
CA MET A 266 -8.73 -9.69 0.88
C MET A 266 -9.72 -9.35 -0.25
N LEU A 267 -9.95 -10.27 -1.20
CA LEU A 267 -10.95 -10.13 -2.26
C LEU A 267 -12.36 -10.00 -1.68
N GLU A 268 -12.70 -10.77 -0.65
CA GLU A 268 -14.00 -10.64 0.04
C GLU A 268 -14.16 -9.26 0.70
N ALA A 269 -13.10 -8.75 1.34
CA ALA A 269 -13.09 -7.43 1.95
C ALA A 269 -13.29 -6.31 0.91
N VAL A 270 -12.51 -6.33 -0.18
CA VAL A 270 -12.59 -5.31 -1.25
C VAL A 270 -13.97 -5.34 -1.93
N ARG A 271 -14.53 -6.53 -2.17
CA ARG A 271 -15.90 -6.69 -2.69
C ARG A 271 -16.98 -6.18 -1.73
N ALA A 272 -16.78 -6.33 -0.43
CA ALA A 272 -17.70 -5.80 0.57
C ALA A 272 -17.67 -4.26 0.60
N PHE A 273 -16.53 -3.63 0.28
CA PHE A 273 -16.36 -2.18 0.26
C PHE A 273 -16.88 -1.51 -1.01
N ASN A 274 -16.61 -2.09 -2.18
CA ASN A 274 -16.86 -1.50 -3.50
C ASN A 274 -18.29 -0.92 -3.71
N PRO A 275 -19.40 -1.52 -3.21
CA PRO A 275 -20.73 -0.92 -3.35
C PRO A 275 -20.86 0.46 -2.71
N TYR A 276 -20.15 0.71 -1.60
CA TYR A 276 -20.23 1.97 -0.86
C TYR A 276 -19.43 3.08 -1.52
N ASP A 277 -18.27 2.77 -2.10
CA ASP A 277 -17.51 3.70 -2.94
C ASP A 277 -18.33 4.08 -4.19
N LEU A 278 -18.82 3.07 -4.92
CA LEU A 278 -19.42 3.30 -6.23
C LEU A 278 -20.81 3.94 -6.19
N TYR A 279 -21.73 3.44 -5.35
CA TYR A 279 -23.16 3.79 -5.47
C TYR A 279 -23.59 4.93 -4.53
N SER A 280 -22.76 5.31 -3.55
CA SER A 280 -23.03 6.41 -2.60
C SER A 280 -23.02 7.79 -3.26
N LYS A 281 -22.39 7.92 -4.44
CA LYS A 281 -22.35 9.14 -5.26
C LYS A 281 -23.74 9.66 -5.67
N SER A 282 -24.76 8.82 -5.57
CA SER A 282 -26.16 9.17 -5.90
C SER A 282 -27.01 9.57 -4.69
N ASP A 283 -26.45 9.57 -3.48
CA ASP A 283 -27.17 9.90 -2.25
C ASP A 283 -27.29 11.41 -2.02
N GLY A 284 -28.17 11.81 -1.09
CA GLY A 284 -28.27 13.20 -0.63
C GLY A 284 -26.95 13.72 -0.05
N LEU A 285 -26.71 15.02 -0.19
CA LEU A 285 -25.49 15.65 0.29
C LEU A 285 -25.39 15.58 1.83
N PRO A 286 -24.30 15.01 2.38
CA PRO A 286 -24.12 14.92 3.83
C PRO A 286 -23.87 16.31 4.45
N ASP A 287 -24.45 16.55 5.63
CA ASP A 287 -24.20 17.77 6.41
C ASP A 287 -22.87 17.64 7.17
N MET A 288 -21.85 18.35 6.69
CA MET A 288 -20.50 18.28 7.24
C MET A 288 -20.43 18.77 8.69
N ASP A 289 -21.17 19.82 9.07
CA ASP A 289 -21.07 20.41 10.40
C ASP A 289 -21.64 19.46 11.46
N VAL A 290 -22.68 18.71 11.10
CA VAL A 290 -23.27 17.68 11.97
C VAL A 290 -22.38 16.45 12.08
N LEU A 291 -21.73 16.05 10.98
CA LEU A 291 -20.95 14.81 10.92
C LEU A 291 -19.51 14.95 11.41
N LYS A 292 -18.92 16.15 11.31
CA LYS A 292 -17.52 16.41 11.65
C LYS A 292 -17.13 15.94 13.06
N PRO A 293 -17.91 16.19 14.14
CA PRO A 293 -17.54 15.71 15.48
C PRO A 293 -17.38 14.19 15.56
N TYR A 294 -18.28 13.44 14.91
CA TYR A 294 -18.23 11.97 14.89
C TYR A 294 -17.00 11.45 14.17
N TYR A 295 -16.69 12.00 12.99
CA TYR A 295 -15.56 11.53 12.19
C TYR A 295 -14.22 11.98 12.76
N LEU A 296 -14.14 13.13 13.44
CA LEU A 296 -12.93 13.51 14.18
C LEU A 296 -12.63 12.53 15.33
N GLU A 297 -13.65 12.13 16.09
CA GLU A 297 -13.51 11.08 17.13
C GLU A 297 -13.05 9.76 16.51
N LEU A 298 -13.65 9.35 15.39
CA LEU A 298 -13.31 8.12 14.68
C LEU A 298 -11.87 8.16 14.13
N ILE A 299 -11.42 9.30 13.59
CA ILE A 299 -10.04 9.49 13.15
C ILE A 299 -9.08 9.31 14.33
N ASP A 300 -9.36 9.99 15.46
CA ASP A 300 -8.51 9.92 16.66
C ASP A 300 -8.42 8.49 17.23
N GLU A 301 -9.46 7.66 17.07
CA GLU A 301 -9.46 6.24 17.47
C GLU A 301 -8.44 5.39 16.70
N TYR A 302 -8.27 5.64 15.40
CA TYR A 302 -7.43 4.80 14.53
C TYR A 302 -6.11 5.45 14.10
N PHE A 303 -5.94 6.75 14.34
CA PHE A 303 -4.71 7.52 14.08
C PHE A 303 -4.24 8.20 15.38
N PRO A 304 -3.67 7.47 16.35
CA PRO A 304 -3.35 7.98 17.68
C PRO A 304 -2.33 9.13 17.68
N GLN A 305 -1.47 9.20 16.66
CA GLN A 305 -0.50 10.28 16.47
C GLN A 305 -1.13 11.57 15.90
N LYS A 306 -2.42 11.54 15.51
CA LYS A 306 -3.28 12.63 15.01
C LYS A 306 -2.85 13.32 13.71
N VAL A 307 -1.60 13.16 13.33
CA VAL A 307 -0.98 13.77 12.16
C VAL A 307 -0.40 12.65 11.31
N VAL A 308 -0.74 12.65 10.03
CA VAL A 308 -0.19 11.69 9.08
C VAL A 308 1.06 12.31 8.50
N LYS A 309 2.18 11.64 8.73
CA LYS A 309 3.44 11.91 8.05
C LYS A 309 3.47 11.12 6.77
N CYS A 310 4.34 11.50 5.86
CA CYS A 310 4.39 10.89 4.57
C CYS A 310 5.87 10.49 4.41
N VAL A 311 6.10 9.18 4.46
CA VAL A 311 7.39 8.57 4.88
C VAL A 311 8.49 8.83 3.85
N ALA A 312 9.47 9.68 4.20
CA ALA A 312 10.72 9.85 3.44
C ALA A 312 11.87 10.47 4.27
N GLU A 313 11.86 10.35 5.60
CA GLU A 313 12.65 11.27 6.46
C GLU A 313 14.05 10.81 6.89
N LEU A 314 14.68 9.75 6.34
CA LEU A 314 15.98 9.27 6.89
C LEU A 314 17.14 8.99 5.93
N ALA A 315 16.99 8.91 4.61
CA ALA A 315 18.09 8.38 3.78
C ALA A 315 18.74 9.34 2.77
N GLU A 316 18.10 10.45 2.37
CA GLU A 316 18.57 11.39 1.31
C GLU A 316 19.12 10.75 0.01
N MET A 317 18.92 9.44 -0.17
CA MET A 317 19.24 8.65 -1.35
C MET A 317 18.18 7.56 -1.47
N PRO A 318 17.80 7.18 -2.70
CA PRO A 318 16.85 6.12 -2.88
C PRO A 318 17.34 4.75 -2.40
N LEU A 319 16.53 3.93 -1.75
CA LEU A 319 16.78 2.56 -1.32
C LEU A 319 15.96 1.60 -2.19
N TYR A 320 16.64 0.80 -2.99
CA TYR A 320 16.04 -0.30 -3.74
C TYR A 320 16.27 -1.60 -2.96
N SER A 321 15.22 -2.12 -2.32
CA SER A 321 15.32 -3.35 -1.52
C SER A 321 14.87 -4.57 -2.33
N VAL A 322 15.66 -5.64 -2.25
CA VAL A 322 15.45 -6.91 -2.93
C VAL A 322 15.74 -8.03 -1.94
N THR A 323 14.80 -8.96 -1.75
CA THR A 323 15.02 -10.14 -0.91
C THR A 323 15.76 -11.20 -1.69
N CYS A 324 16.89 -11.68 -1.17
CA CYS A 324 17.72 -12.69 -1.83
C CYS A 324 17.03 -14.05 -1.99
N SER A 325 16.00 -14.31 -1.18
CA SER A 325 15.13 -15.49 -1.27
C SER A 325 14.35 -15.55 -2.60
N ASP A 326 14.11 -14.41 -3.26
CA ASP A 326 13.31 -14.30 -4.49
C ASP A 326 14.14 -14.54 -5.78
N ILE A 327 15.47 -14.64 -5.65
CA ILE A 327 16.41 -14.70 -6.78
C ILE A 327 16.46 -16.11 -7.42
N GLY A 328 15.96 -17.13 -6.69
CA GLY A 328 16.03 -18.53 -7.09
C GLY A 328 17.42 -19.15 -6.87
N THR A 329 17.55 -20.45 -7.14
CA THR A 329 18.79 -21.22 -6.87
C THR A 329 19.58 -21.57 -8.13
N SER A 330 19.09 -21.23 -9.33
CA SER A 330 19.80 -21.51 -10.57
C SER A 330 20.71 -20.35 -10.98
N LEU A 331 21.89 -20.68 -11.49
CA LEU A 331 22.91 -19.69 -11.88
C LEU A 331 22.40 -18.68 -12.93
N GLU A 332 21.68 -19.16 -13.94
CA GLU A 332 21.15 -18.31 -15.02
C GLU A 332 20.07 -17.34 -14.52
N ALA A 333 19.21 -17.77 -13.60
CA ALA A 333 18.18 -16.92 -13.01
C ALA A 333 18.81 -15.84 -12.13
N VAL A 334 19.78 -16.23 -11.29
CA VAL A 334 20.51 -15.33 -10.39
C VAL A 334 21.26 -14.26 -11.17
N GLU A 335 21.99 -14.64 -12.22
CA GLU A 335 22.75 -13.69 -13.04
C GLU A 335 21.84 -12.70 -13.78
N LYS A 336 20.74 -13.19 -14.38
CA LYS A 336 19.78 -12.33 -15.07
C LYS A 336 19.10 -11.35 -14.10
N TYR A 337 18.65 -11.87 -12.95
CA TYR A 337 17.92 -11.09 -11.96
C TYR A 337 18.82 -10.04 -11.29
N LEU A 338 20.01 -10.44 -10.78
CA LEU A 338 20.98 -9.49 -10.22
C LEU A 338 21.44 -8.47 -11.26
N GLY A 339 21.61 -8.89 -12.52
CA GLY A 339 21.94 -7.98 -13.63
C GLY A 339 20.88 -6.89 -13.82
N SER A 340 19.60 -7.26 -13.83
CA SER A 340 18.49 -6.31 -13.89
C SER A 340 18.46 -5.40 -12.65
N VAL A 341 18.59 -5.97 -11.45
CA VAL A 341 18.56 -5.22 -10.19
C VAL A 341 19.67 -4.17 -10.13
N LEU A 342 20.91 -4.56 -10.45
CA LEU A 342 22.07 -3.68 -10.41
C LEU A 342 22.02 -2.62 -11.53
N HIS A 343 21.50 -2.99 -12.71
CA HIS A 343 21.28 -2.02 -13.78
C HIS A 343 20.28 -0.93 -13.37
N LEU A 344 19.18 -1.32 -12.72
CA LEU A 344 18.19 -0.37 -12.19
C LEU A 344 18.79 0.49 -11.08
N GLY A 345 19.55 -0.11 -10.16
CA GLY A 345 20.23 0.59 -9.08
C GLY A 345 21.15 1.71 -9.59
N LYS A 346 21.95 1.39 -10.62
CA LYS A 346 22.82 2.37 -11.29
C LYS A 346 22.03 3.45 -12.03
N LYS A 347 20.99 3.05 -12.78
CA LYS A 347 20.17 3.98 -13.57
C LYS A 347 19.44 4.99 -12.71
N TRP A 348 19.06 4.63 -11.49
CA TRP A 348 18.31 5.48 -10.57
C TRP A 348 19.16 6.20 -9.52
N ASN A 349 20.48 5.96 -9.49
CA ASN A 349 21.39 6.54 -8.51
C ASN A 349 20.91 6.29 -7.06
N CYS A 350 20.66 5.02 -6.73
CA CYS A 350 20.11 4.60 -5.45
C CYS A 350 21.08 3.69 -4.67
N VAL A 351 20.91 3.65 -3.35
CA VAL A 351 21.40 2.59 -2.47
C VAL A 351 20.64 1.31 -2.80
N LEU A 352 21.33 0.23 -3.11
CA LEU A 352 20.75 -1.09 -3.28
C LEU A 352 20.82 -1.84 -1.94
N LEU A 353 19.73 -2.44 -1.48
CA LEU A 353 19.67 -3.30 -0.31
C LEU A 353 19.33 -4.72 -0.74
N LEU A 354 20.27 -5.65 -0.57
CA LEU A 354 20.00 -7.08 -0.73
C LEU A 354 19.75 -7.67 0.66
N ASP A 355 18.48 -7.95 0.94
CA ASP A 355 18.02 -8.49 2.21
C ASP A 355 18.17 -10.02 2.25
N GLU A 356 18.53 -10.59 3.39
CA GLU A 356 18.71 -12.04 3.58
C GLU A 356 19.76 -12.69 2.65
N ALA A 357 20.89 -12.02 2.41
CA ALA A 357 21.95 -12.48 1.50
C ALA A 357 22.78 -13.68 2.03
N ASP A 358 22.22 -14.47 2.95
CA ASP A 358 22.90 -15.55 3.69
C ASP A 358 23.57 -16.57 2.76
N VAL A 359 22.87 -17.00 1.70
CA VAL A 359 23.36 -18.01 0.75
C VAL A 359 24.54 -17.50 -0.09
N PHE A 360 24.55 -16.20 -0.39
CA PHE A 360 25.56 -15.58 -1.24
C PHE A 360 26.83 -15.18 -0.49
N LEU A 361 26.73 -15.01 0.82
CA LEU A 361 27.82 -14.59 1.69
C LEU A 361 28.55 -15.76 2.38
N GLU A 362 27.98 -16.97 2.36
CA GLU A 362 28.52 -18.15 3.04
C GLU A 362 29.90 -18.60 2.49
N GLU A 363 30.76 -19.09 3.38
CA GLU A 363 32.07 -19.65 3.05
C GLU A 363 31.98 -20.79 2.04
N ARG A 364 32.87 -20.75 1.03
CA ARG A 364 32.98 -21.80 0.02
C ARG A 364 33.48 -23.10 0.64
N THR A 365 32.84 -24.21 0.30
CA THR A 365 33.26 -25.55 0.78
C THR A 365 33.61 -26.46 -0.39
N LEU A 366 34.53 -27.41 -0.18
CA LEU A 366 34.92 -28.36 -1.23
C LEU A 366 33.78 -29.30 -1.67
N SER A 367 32.73 -29.41 -0.87
CA SER A 367 31.58 -30.31 -1.10
C SER A 367 30.45 -29.69 -1.90
N ASP A 368 30.34 -28.36 -1.97
CA ASP A 368 29.18 -27.67 -2.53
C ASP A 368 29.57 -26.81 -3.74
N LEU A 369 29.67 -27.46 -4.91
CA LEU A 369 30.06 -26.79 -6.15
C LEU A 369 29.01 -25.78 -6.64
N ASP A 370 27.72 -26.10 -6.49
CA ASP A 370 26.62 -25.25 -6.97
C ASP A 370 26.56 -23.94 -6.18
N ARG A 371 26.68 -24.01 -4.84
CA ARG A 371 26.76 -22.81 -4.00
C ARG A 371 28.02 -22.00 -4.26
N ASN A 372 29.18 -22.66 -4.43
CA ASN A 372 30.43 -21.96 -4.76
C ASN A 372 30.30 -21.18 -6.08
N SER A 373 29.58 -21.71 -7.05
CA SER A 373 29.27 -21.02 -8.29
C SER A 373 28.37 -19.80 -8.07
N LEU A 374 27.33 -19.90 -7.23
CA LEU A 374 26.46 -18.76 -6.88
C LEU A 374 27.24 -17.63 -6.19
N VAL A 375 28.06 -17.98 -5.19
CA VAL A 375 28.95 -17.05 -4.47
C VAL A 375 29.92 -16.37 -5.46
N SER A 376 30.42 -17.11 -6.45
CA SER A 376 31.33 -16.57 -7.48
C SER A 376 30.63 -15.59 -8.43
N VAL A 377 29.41 -15.91 -8.89
CA VAL A 377 28.60 -15.00 -9.72
C VAL A 377 28.26 -13.74 -8.94
N PHE A 378 27.84 -13.87 -7.69
CA PHE A 378 27.50 -12.74 -6.85
C PHE A 378 28.69 -11.80 -6.67
N LEU A 379 29.86 -12.33 -6.29
CA LEU A 379 31.11 -11.56 -6.16
C LEU A 379 31.49 -10.81 -7.44
N ARG A 380 31.44 -11.50 -8.59
CA ARG A 380 31.71 -10.87 -9.90
C ARG A 380 30.76 -9.70 -10.14
N THR A 381 29.48 -9.89 -9.88
CA THR A 381 28.47 -8.85 -10.13
C THR A 381 28.63 -7.65 -9.19
N LEU A 382 29.08 -7.86 -7.96
CA LEU A 382 29.40 -6.79 -7.02
C LEU A 382 30.62 -5.97 -7.45
N GLU A 383 31.65 -6.59 -8.03
CA GLU A 383 32.86 -5.88 -8.48
C GLU A 383 32.58 -4.85 -9.58
N TYR A 384 31.59 -5.12 -10.43
CA TYR A 384 31.21 -4.23 -11.52
C TYR A 384 30.14 -3.20 -11.13
N TYR A 385 29.58 -3.30 -9.91
CA TYR A 385 28.57 -2.36 -9.46
C TYR A 385 29.21 -1.05 -8.98
N ASP A 386 28.72 0.04 -9.55
CA ASP A 386 29.17 1.39 -9.29
C ASP A 386 28.01 2.15 -8.63
N GLY A 387 27.90 1.99 -7.31
CA GLY A 387 26.81 2.50 -6.46
C GLY A 387 26.95 2.04 -5.01
N VAL A 388 26.05 2.51 -4.13
CA VAL A 388 26.04 2.09 -2.71
C VAL A 388 25.24 0.79 -2.58
N LEU A 389 25.80 -0.22 -1.91
CA LEU A 389 25.18 -1.51 -1.69
C LEU A 389 25.18 -1.84 -0.19
N ILE A 390 24.02 -2.23 0.33
CA ILE A 390 23.81 -2.73 1.69
C ILE A 390 23.40 -4.19 1.58
N LEU A 391 24.02 -5.04 2.39
CA LEU A 391 23.71 -6.46 2.50
C LEU A 391 23.29 -6.74 3.94
N THR A 392 22.20 -7.48 4.14
CA THR A 392 21.85 -8.02 5.45
C THR A 392 22.07 -9.53 5.45
N SER A 393 22.45 -10.06 6.61
CA SER A 393 22.61 -11.49 6.81
C SER A 393 22.38 -11.81 8.28
N ASN A 394 21.72 -12.93 8.53
CA ASN A 394 21.52 -13.47 9.86
C ASN A 394 22.68 -14.39 10.29
N ARG A 395 23.58 -14.75 9.35
CA ARG A 395 24.69 -15.69 9.57
C ARG A 395 25.99 -14.97 9.90
N VAL A 396 26.08 -14.48 11.13
CA VAL A 396 27.35 -13.96 11.66
C VAL A 396 28.34 -15.11 11.87
N GLY A 397 29.44 -15.14 11.10
CA GLY A 397 30.62 -15.94 11.45
C GLY A 397 31.15 -16.93 10.39
N THR A 398 30.54 -17.00 9.20
CA THR A 398 31.02 -17.86 8.09
C THR A 398 30.97 -17.10 6.77
N PHE A 399 31.49 -15.87 6.75
CA PHE A 399 31.59 -15.12 5.49
C PHE A 399 32.80 -15.56 4.70
N ASP A 400 32.61 -15.81 3.41
CA ASP A 400 33.69 -16.06 2.47
C ASP A 400 34.72 -14.91 2.53
N GLU A 401 35.99 -15.28 2.66
CA GLU A 401 37.11 -14.33 2.86
C GLU A 401 37.17 -13.27 1.75
N ALA A 402 36.73 -13.63 0.54
CA ALA A 402 36.70 -12.72 -0.58
C ALA A 402 35.66 -11.60 -0.40
N PHE A 403 34.58 -11.79 0.38
CA PHE A 403 33.69 -10.68 0.75
C PHE A 403 34.27 -9.78 1.80
N GLN A 404 34.98 -10.32 2.79
CA GLN A 404 35.55 -9.53 3.89
C GLN A 404 36.49 -8.45 3.37
N SER A 405 37.25 -8.75 2.31
CA SER A 405 38.15 -7.80 1.65
C SER A 405 37.44 -6.69 0.83
N ARG A 406 36.14 -6.86 0.52
CA ARG A 406 35.35 -5.97 -0.35
C ARG A 406 34.29 -5.16 0.40
N ILE A 407 34.03 -5.45 1.67
CA ILE A 407 33.09 -4.72 2.53
C ILE A 407 33.78 -3.50 3.15
N GLN A 408 33.28 -2.30 2.86
CA GLN A 408 33.84 -1.05 3.39
C GLN A 408 33.41 -0.76 4.84
N LEU A 409 32.21 -1.19 5.22
CA LEU A 409 31.64 -1.00 6.56
C LEU A 409 30.84 -2.24 6.95
N ALA A 410 31.18 -2.84 8.09
CA ALA A 410 30.41 -3.92 8.70
C ALA A 410 29.79 -3.43 10.01
N LEU A 411 28.46 -3.47 10.10
CA LEU A 411 27.71 -3.11 11.31
C LEU A 411 27.18 -4.38 11.97
N HIS A 412 27.31 -4.46 13.30
CA HIS A 412 26.77 -5.54 14.09
C HIS A 412 25.56 -5.07 14.88
N THR A 413 24.39 -5.64 14.60
CA THR A 413 23.16 -5.33 15.33
C THR A 413 22.70 -6.57 16.09
N THR A 414 22.44 -6.40 17.38
CA THR A 414 21.81 -7.43 18.22
C THR A 414 20.31 -7.24 18.18
N ARG A 415 19.56 -8.23 17.70
CA ARG A 415 18.10 -8.28 17.93
C ARG A 415 17.87 -8.34 19.44
N ARG A 416 17.12 -7.38 19.99
CA ARG A 416 16.62 -7.43 21.38
C ARG A 416 15.36 -8.27 21.45
#